data_AF-A0A821HQU6-F1
#
_entry.id   AF-A0A821HQU6-F1
#
_cell.length_a   1.000
_cell.length_b   1.000
_cell.length_c   1.000
_cell.angle_alpha   90.00
_cell.angle_beta   90.00
_cell.angle_gamma   90.00
#
_symmetry.space_group_name_H-M   'P 1'
#
loop_
_entity.id
_entity.type
_entity.pdbx_description
1 polymer ?
#
loop_
_entity_poly.entity_id
_entity_poly.type
_entity_poly.pdbx_seq_one_letter_code
_entity_poly.pdbx_strand_id
1 'polypeptide(L)'
;MESNMTKSNHDTGDNAWMMTSTALVLLMTPALAFFYGGLVDRKNILNQLFLSFICMGIVFLQWVLFGFSFAFGPPASVAFGSFQWAVLRFGKYDNTIYSPTYPLLTFAAYQGAFAIITPALISGAIVGRMKLIPYMIFIFIWTTVCYDPMA
;
A
#
# COMPACT_ATOMS: atom_id res chain seq x y z
N MET A 1 -25.89 29.38 -14.34
CA MET A 1 -26.33 28.37 -13.36
C MET A 1 -25.16 27.45 -13.05
N GLU A 2 -24.05 28.03 -12.60
CA GLU A 2 -22.81 27.32 -12.23
C GLU A 2 -22.38 27.87 -10.87
N SER A 3 -22.80 27.25 -9.76
CA SER A 3 -22.25 27.64 -8.45
C SER A 3 -22.34 26.60 -7.32
N ASN A 4 -22.73 25.33 -7.56
CA ASN A 4 -22.97 24.40 -6.45
C ASN A 4 -22.15 23.09 -6.48
N MET A 5 -20.98 23.06 -7.13
CA MET A 5 -20.21 21.81 -7.28
C MET A 5 -18.91 21.67 -6.46
N THR A 6 -18.66 22.44 -5.40
CA THR A 6 -17.43 22.21 -4.60
C THR A 6 -17.55 22.66 -3.13
N LYS A 7 -18.11 21.81 -2.29
CA LYS A 7 -17.66 21.67 -0.90
C LYS A 7 -17.92 20.23 -0.49
N SER A 8 -16.94 19.38 -0.80
CA SER A 8 -16.81 18.14 -0.05
C SER A 8 -16.59 18.54 1.40
N ASN A 9 -17.58 18.31 2.25
CA ASN A 9 -17.45 18.56 3.68
C ASN A 9 -16.59 17.42 4.24
N HIS A 10 -15.28 17.54 4.05
CA HIS A 10 -14.33 16.66 4.70
C HIS A 10 -14.41 16.91 6.21
N ASP A 11 -14.76 15.87 6.95
CA ASP A 11 -14.75 15.90 8.40
C ASP A 11 -13.29 15.77 8.86
N THR A 12 -12.83 16.75 9.63
CA THR A 12 -11.45 16.78 10.13
C THR A 12 -11.19 15.68 11.16
N GLY A 13 -12.21 15.26 11.91
CA GLY A 13 -12.17 14.14 12.84
C GLY A 13 -12.01 12.80 12.13
N ASP A 14 -12.80 12.56 11.08
CA ASP A 14 -12.67 11.34 10.26
C ASP A 14 -11.29 11.28 9.61
N ASN A 15 -10.81 12.38 9.03
CA ASN A 15 -9.49 12.42 8.43
C ASN A 15 -8.37 12.18 9.46
N ALA A 16 -8.46 12.78 10.65
CA ALA A 16 -7.49 12.57 11.73
C ALA A 16 -7.48 11.10 12.21
N TRP A 17 -8.66 10.49 12.34
CA TRP A 17 -8.79 9.08 12.70
C TRP A 17 -8.20 8.17 11.63
N MET A 18 -8.46 8.45 10.35
CA MET A 18 -7.92 7.67 9.23
C MET A 18 -6.39 7.79 9.12
N MET A 19 -5.82 8.98 9.32
CA MET A 19 -4.35 9.15 9.37
C MET A 19 -3.73 8.41 10.56
N THR A 20 -4.38 8.45 11.73
CA THR A 20 -3.94 7.71 12.92
C THR A 20 -3.98 6.21 12.68
N SER A 21 -5.09 5.72 12.10
CA SER A 21 -5.26 4.32 11.73
C SER A 21 -4.21 3.86 10.70
N THR A 22 -3.90 4.71 9.72
CA THR A 22 -2.82 4.46 8.74
C THR A 22 -1.47 4.29 9.43
N ALA A 23 -1.14 5.15 10.40
CA ALA A 23 0.10 5.03 11.16
C ALA A 23 0.17 3.73 11.98
N LEU A 24 -0.95 3.31 12.59
CA LEU A 24 -1.04 2.05 13.32
C LEU A 24 -0.82 0.83 12.42
N VAL A 25 -1.44 0.80 11.23
CA VAL A 25 -1.23 -0.29 10.27
C VAL A 25 0.20 -0.31 9.75
N LEU A 26 0.77 0.86 9.43
CA LEU A 26 2.15 0.95 8.95
C LEU A 26 3.15 0.44 10.00
N LEU A 27 2.90 0.68 11.29
CA LEU A 27 3.70 0.18 12.42
C LEU A 27 3.73 -1.36 12.49
N MET A 28 2.71 -2.05 11.96
CA MET A 28 2.70 -3.51 11.92
C MET A 28 3.84 -4.07 11.04
N THR A 29 4.27 -3.36 10.01
CA THR A 29 5.34 -3.84 9.10
C THR A 29 6.69 -4.01 9.81
N PRO A 30 7.24 -3.00 10.53
CA PRO A 30 8.44 -3.21 11.33
C PRO A 30 8.19 -4.15 12.52
N ALA A 31 6.98 -4.16 13.10
CA ALA A 31 6.65 -5.13 14.16
C ALA A 31 6.76 -6.57 13.67
N LEU A 32 6.30 -6.87 12.45
CA LEU A 32 6.47 -8.17 11.80
C LEU A 32 7.94 -8.47 11.50
N ALA A 33 8.72 -7.48 11.09
CA ALA A 33 10.16 -7.64 10.86
C ALA A 33 10.87 -8.12 12.13
N PHE A 34 10.54 -7.54 13.28
CA PHE A 34 11.06 -7.99 14.58
C PHE A 34 10.48 -9.32 15.02
N PHE A 35 9.19 -9.56 14.79
CA PHE A 35 8.54 -10.82 15.13
C PHE A 35 9.17 -12.00 14.37
N TYR A 36 9.25 -11.92 13.05
CA TYR A 36 9.92 -12.95 12.24
C TYR A 36 11.44 -12.95 12.45
N GLY A 37 12.04 -11.80 12.73
CA GLY A 37 13.45 -11.70 13.13
C GLY A 37 13.76 -12.49 14.41
N GLY A 38 12.84 -12.53 15.37
CA GLY A 38 12.98 -13.32 16.60
C GLY A 38 12.78 -14.84 16.41
N LEU A 39 12.12 -15.26 15.34
CA LEU A 39 11.85 -16.67 15.03
C LEU A 39 12.95 -17.32 14.19
N VAL A 40 13.82 -16.54 13.56
CA VAL A 40 14.89 -17.05 12.69
C VAL A 40 16.21 -17.20 13.44
N ASP A 41 17.11 -18.03 12.89
CA ASP A 41 18.46 -18.20 13.43
C ASP A 41 19.17 -16.85 13.60
N ARG A 42 19.99 -16.72 14.65
CA ARG A 42 20.75 -15.49 14.97
C ARG A 42 21.55 -14.94 13.79
N LYS A 43 22.09 -15.81 12.94
CA LYS A 43 22.85 -15.45 11.72
C LYS A 43 21.99 -14.77 10.64
N ASN A 44 20.68 -14.97 10.66
CA ASN A 44 19.75 -14.51 9.64
C ASN A 44 18.86 -13.34 10.08
N ILE A 45 18.94 -12.91 11.35
CA ILE A 45 18.10 -11.82 11.91
C ILE A 45 18.28 -10.53 11.11
N LEU A 46 19.54 -10.13 10.86
CA LEU A 46 19.82 -8.92 10.09
C LEU A 46 19.25 -9.01 8.68
N ASN A 47 19.41 -10.16 8.02
CA ASN A 47 18.85 -10.38 6.69
C ASN A 47 17.32 -10.25 6.70
N GLN A 48 16.64 -10.74 7.74
CA GLN A 48 15.19 -10.62 7.84
C GLN A 48 14.71 -9.17 8.01
N LEU A 49 15.41 -8.40 8.84
CA LEU A 49 15.13 -6.97 8.99
C LEU A 49 15.32 -6.25 7.65
N PHE A 50 16.42 -6.49 6.93
CA PHE A 50 16.69 -5.91 5.62
C PHE A 50 15.62 -6.27 4.57
N LEU A 51 15.19 -7.53 4.50
CA LEU A 51 14.14 -7.96 3.57
C LEU A 51 12.80 -7.25 3.81
N SER A 52 12.46 -7.01 5.09
CA SER A 52 11.22 -6.33 5.47
C SER A 52 11.25 -4.84 5.09
N PHE A 53 12.38 -4.15 5.32
CA PHE A 53 12.54 -2.75 4.91
C PHE A 53 12.58 -2.57 3.39
N ILE A 54 13.24 -3.48 2.68
CA ILE A 54 13.28 -3.47 1.21
C ILE A 54 11.88 -3.72 0.63
N CYS A 55 11.10 -4.62 1.25
CA CYS A 55 9.70 -4.84 0.90
C CYS A 55 8.89 -3.56 1.02
N MET A 56 8.99 -2.89 2.16
CA MET A 56 8.29 -1.64 2.42
C MET A 56 8.63 -0.58 1.36
N GLY A 57 9.91 -0.41 1.02
CA GLY A 57 10.33 0.57 0.00
C GLY A 57 9.82 0.25 -1.40
N ILE A 58 9.94 -1.01 -1.86
CA ILE A 58 9.52 -1.41 -3.20
C ILE A 58 8.01 -1.29 -3.37
N VAL A 59 7.26 -1.78 -2.39
CA VAL A 59 5.79 -1.74 -2.44
C VAL A 59 5.29 -0.31 -2.32
N PHE A 60 5.89 0.52 -1.47
CA PHE A 60 5.55 1.93 -1.39
C PHE A 60 5.75 2.65 -2.74
N LEU A 61 6.89 2.43 -3.40
CA LEU A 61 7.15 3.04 -4.71
C LEU A 61 6.16 2.53 -5.77
N GLN A 62 5.93 1.21 -5.83
CA GLN A 62 4.99 0.62 -6.76
C GLN A 62 3.56 1.18 -6.54
N TRP A 63 3.12 1.28 -5.28
CA TRP A 63 1.82 1.79 -4.89
C TRP A 63 1.59 3.24 -5.34
N VAL A 64 2.56 4.10 -5.05
CA VAL A 64 2.52 5.53 -5.42
C VAL A 64 2.55 5.70 -6.93
N LEU A 65 3.40 4.93 -7.64
CA LEU A 65 3.57 5.08 -9.09
C LEU A 65 2.32 4.65 -9.85
N PHE A 66 1.76 3.48 -9.56
CA PHE A 66 0.58 2.99 -10.27
C PHE A 66 -0.30 2.01 -9.50
N GLY A 67 0.16 1.36 -8.42
CA GLY A 67 -0.60 0.33 -7.72
C GLY A 67 -1.95 0.83 -7.20
N PHE A 68 -1.99 2.03 -6.60
CA PHE A 68 -3.27 2.62 -6.17
C PHE A 68 -4.25 2.82 -7.32
N SER A 69 -3.75 3.27 -8.48
CA SER A 69 -4.57 3.47 -9.68
C SER A 69 -5.07 2.14 -10.25
N PHE A 70 -4.27 1.08 -10.13
CA PHE A 70 -4.61 -0.24 -10.64
C PHE A 70 -5.67 -0.95 -9.78
N ALA A 71 -5.63 -0.75 -8.46
CA ALA A 71 -6.63 -1.29 -7.53
C ALA A 71 -7.92 -0.46 -7.48
N PHE A 72 -7.81 0.85 -7.24
CA PHE A 72 -8.96 1.71 -6.92
C PHE A 72 -9.31 2.74 -8.00
N GLY A 73 -8.55 2.78 -9.09
CA GLY A 73 -8.79 3.71 -10.19
C GLY A 73 -10.05 3.37 -11.00
N PRO A 74 -10.52 4.30 -11.84
CA PRO A 74 -11.63 4.05 -12.74
C PRO A 74 -11.36 2.81 -13.60
N PRO A 75 -12.36 1.93 -13.80
CA PRO A 75 -12.16 0.69 -14.54
C PRO A 75 -11.80 1.00 -15.99
N ALA A 76 -10.64 0.50 -16.45
CA ALA A 76 -10.29 0.49 -17.88
C ALA A 76 -10.91 -0.72 -18.59
N SER A 77 -11.09 -1.82 -17.86
CA SER A 77 -11.73 -3.07 -18.33
C SER A 77 -12.33 -3.84 -17.15
N VAL A 78 -13.06 -4.94 -17.42
CA VAL A 78 -13.72 -5.79 -16.40
C VAL A 78 -12.73 -6.45 -15.42
N ALA A 79 -11.44 -6.55 -15.77
CA ALA A 79 -10.42 -7.24 -14.98
C ALA A 79 -9.24 -6.35 -14.52
N PHE A 80 -9.09 -5.13 -15.04
CA PHE A 80 -7.94 -4.27 -14.76
C PHE A 80 -8.32 -2.80 -14.55
N GLY A 81 -7.76 -2.19 -13.52
CA GLY A 81 -7.84 -0.74 -13.28
C GLY A 81 -7.07 0.08 -14.33
N SER A 82 -7.38 1.37 -14.41
CA SER A 82 -6.70 2.30 -15.32
C SER A 82 -5.42 2.88 -14.70
N PHE A 83 -4.54 3.47 -15.52
CA PHE A 83 -3.37 4.24 -15.05
C PHE A 83 -3.68 5.73 -14.85
N GLN A 84 -4.96 6.13 -14.78
CA GLN A 84 -5.36 7.54 -14.75
C GLN A 84 -4.94 8.25 -13.45
N TRP A 85 -4.82 7.53 -12.34
CA TRP A 85 -4.39 8.05 -11.04
C TRP A 85 -2.94 7.69 -10.71
N ALA A 86 -2.13 7.38 -11.73
CA ALA A 86 -0.70 7.14 -11.56
C ALA A 86 -0.02 8.34 -10.89
N VAL A 87 1.00 8.07 -10.06
CA VAL A 87 1.72 9.07 -9.25
C VAL A 87 0.77 9.84 -8.32
N LEU A 88 -0.31 9.20 -7.87
CA LEU A 88 -1.36 9.78 -7.02
C LEU A 88 -1.95 11.07 -7.61
N ARG A 89 -1.99 11.19 -8.94
CA ARG A 89 -2.55 12.34 -9.65
C ARG A 89 -4.07 12.20 -9.73
N PHE A 90 -4.74 12.46 -8.61
CA PHE A 90 -6.20 12.39 -8.52
C PHE A 90 -6.91 13.55 -9.24
N GLY A 91 -6.20 14.59 -9.67
CA GLY A 91 -6.81 15.78 -10.26
C GLY A 91 -7.83 16.43 -9.30
N LYS A 92 -9.02 16.79 -9.82
CA LYS A 92 -10.18 17.23 -9.01
C LYS A 92 -11.16 16.08 -8.70
N TYR A 93 -10.78 14.83 -8.94
CA TYR A 93 -11.65 13.69 -8.68
C TYR A 93 -11.70 13.45 -7.17
N ASP A 94 -12.72 14.00 -6.53
CA ASP A 94 -13.11 13.59 -5.19
C ASP A 94 -13.97 12.34 -5.34
N ASN A 95 -13.36 11.16 -5.12
CA ASN A 95 -14.10 9.92 -5.25
C ASN A 95 -14.98 9.71 -4.01
N THR A 96 -16.20 10.23 -4.10
CA THR A 96 -17.26 10.08 -3.08
C THR A 96 -17.65 8.62 -2.82
N ILE A 97 -17.26 7.68 -3.70
CA ILE A 97 -17.56 6.25 -3.54
C ILE A 97 -16.70 5.64 -2.42
N TYR A 98 -15.40 5.94 -2.39
CA TYR A 98 -14.48 5.34 -1.42
C TYR A 98 -14.16 6.24 -0.24
N SER A 99 -14.25 7.56 -0.43
CA SER A 99 -13.79 8.55 0.54
C SER A 99 -14.77 9.73 0.63
N PRO A 100 -16.01 9.51 1.11
CA PRO A 100 -17.03 10.56 1.14
C PRO A 100 -16.78 11.65 2.19
N THR A 101 -16.11 11.33 3.30
CA THR A 101 -15.91 12.26 4.44
C THR A 101 -14.47 12.70 4.64
N TYR A 102 -13.51 12.22 3.85
CA TYR A 102 -12.10 12.59 3.97
C TYR A 102 -11.41 12.59 2.59
N PRO A 103 -10.20 13.15 2.45
CA PRO A 103 -9.50 13.20 1.17
C PRO A 103 -9.14 11.80 0.64
N LEU A 104 -9.26 11.61 -0.68
CA LEU A 104 -8.83 10.38 -1.37
C LEU A 104 -7.34 10.05 -1.14
N LEU A 105 -6.49 11.05 -0.89
CA LEU A 105 -5.09 10.83 -0.54
C LEU A 105 -4.94 10.08 0.80
N THR A 106 -5.79 10.38 1.79
CA THR A 106 -5.80 9.68 3.07
C THR A 106 -6.25 8.23 2.88
N PHE A 107 -7.26 7.99 2.04
CA PHE A 107 -7.66 6.64 1.64
C PHE A 107 -6.50 5.88 0.97
N ALA A 108 -5.80 6.51 0.03
CA ALA A 108 -4.65 5.91 -0.66
C ALA A 108 -3.50 5.57 0.30
N ALA A 109 -3.25 6.41 1.30
CA ALA A 109 -2.24 6.14 2.33
C ALA A 109 -2.66 4.96 3.22
N TYR A 110 -3.92 4.92 3.66
CA TYR A 110 -4.46 3.83 4.47
C TYR A 110 -4.37 2.49 3.74
N GLN A 111 -4.84 2.41 2.50
CA GLN A 111 -4.76 1.20 1.68
C GLN A 111 -3.32 0.83 1.33
N GLY A 112 -2.44 1.81 1.14
CA GLY A 112 -1.02 1.57 0.91
C GLY A 112 -0.34 0.88 2.10
N ALA A 113 -0.78 1.12 3.33
CA ALA A 113 -0.27 0.41 4.50
C ALA A 113 -0.61 -1.10 4.47
N PHE A 114 -1.79 -1.46 3.95
CA PHE A 114 -2.16 -2.87 3.70
C PHE A 114 -1.37 -3.46 2.54
N ALA A 115 -1.20 -2.71 1.46
CA ALA A 115 -0.40 -3.15 0.31
C ALA A 115 1.02 -3.53 0.74
N ILE A 116 1.60 -2.77 1.67
CA ILE A 116 2.94 -3.02 2.23
C ILE A 116 2.97 -4.29 3.11
N ILE A 117 2.01 -4.49 4.01
CA ILE A 117 2.08 -5.57 5.01
C ILE A 117 1.86 -6.96 4.38
N THR A 118 1.04 -7.08 3.34
CA THR A 118 0.67 -8.37 2.76
C THR A 118 1.86 -9.15 2.16
N PRO A 119 2.68 -8.59 1.25
CA PRO A 119 3.89 -9.27 0.77
C PRO A 119 4.98 -9.37 1.85
N ALA A 120 4.97 -8.48 2.86
CA ALA A 120 5.91 -8.56 3.97
C ALA A 120 5.71 -9.83 4.82
N LEU A 121 4.49 -10.37 4.93
CA LEU A 121 4.23 -11.67 5.56
C LEU A 121 4.91 -12.83 4.81
N ILE A 122 5.00 -12.75 3.49
CA ILE A 122 5.67 -13.77 2.67
C ILE A 122 7.17 -13.79 2.98
N SER A 123 7.76 -12.61 3.23
CA SER A 123 9.19 -12.47 3.53
C SER A 123 9.63 -13.30 4.75
N GLY A 124 8.79 -13.37 5.78
CA GLY A 124 9.05 -14.12 7.01
C GLY A 124 9.12 -15.63 6.81
N ALA A 125 8.48 -16.17 5.77
CA ALA A 125 8.51 -17.61 5.47
C ALA A 125 9.74 -18.06 4.67
N ILE A 126 10.40 -17.14 3.97
CA ILE A 126 11.48 -17.44 3.01
C ILE A 126 12.88 -17.01 3.48
N VAL A 127 12.98 -16.54 4.72
CA VAL A 127 14.23 -16.02 5.30
C VAL A 127 15.36 -17.05 5.22
N GLY A 128 16.51 -16.61 4.72
CA GLY A 128 17.71 -17.46 4.60
C GLY A 128 17.62 -18.52 3.51
N ARG A 129 16.53 -18.55 2.73
CA ARG A 129 16.31 -19.50 1.62
C ARG A 129 16.26 -18.83 0.25
N MET A 130 16.20 -17.50 0.19
CA MET A 130 16.18 -16.72 -1.05
C MET A 130 17.27 -15.63 -1.06
N LYS A 131 17.79 -15.35 -2.26
CA LYS A 131 18.66 -14.21 -2.52
C LYS A 131 17.84 -12.91 -2.59
N LEU A 132 18.48 -11.78 -2.29
CA LEU A 132 17.82 -10.47 -2.25
C LEU A 132 17.22 -10.05 -3.60
N ILE A 133 17.96 -10.17 -4.70
CA ILE A 133 17.48 -9.71 -6.02
C ILE A 133 16.23 -10.47 -6.50
N PRO A 134 16.21 -11.82 -6.49
CA PRO A 134 14.99 -12.57 -6.80
C PRO A 134 13.80 -12.20 -5.90
N TYR A 135 14.07 -11.94 -4.62
CA TYR A 135 13.03 -11.48 -3.69
C TYR A 135 12.44 -10.13 -4.10
N MET A 136 13.27 -9.14 -4.42
CA MET A 136 12.81 -7.81 -4.87
C MET A 136 11.92 -7.88 -6.12
N ILE A 137 12.31 -8.71 -7.09
CA ILE A 137 11.52 -8.92 -8.31
C ILE A 137 10.21 -9.62 -7.98
N PHE A 138 10.26 -10.66 -7.13
CA PHE A 138 9.08 -11.41 -6.72
C PHE A 138 8.04 -10.52 -6.05
N ILE A 139 8.43 -9.71 -5.06
CA ILE A 139 7.47 -8.84 -4.36
C ILE A 139 6.84 -7.81 -5.30
N PHE A 140 7.61 -7.25 -6.23
CA PHE A 140 7.10 -6.27 -7.18
C PHE A 140 6.05 -6.87 -8.11
N ILE A 141 6.35 -8.06 -8.66
CA ILE A 141 5.42 -8.80 -9.53
C ILE A 141 4.20 -9.25 -8.74
N TRP A 142 4.40 -9.79 -7.54
CA TRP A 142 3.32 -10.31 -6.71
C TRP A 142 2.36 -9.21 -6.30
N THR A 143 2.85 -8.03 -5.88
CA THR A 143 1.99 -6.90 -5.56
C THR A 143 1.21 -6.44 -6.79
N THR A 144 1.85 -6.33 -7.95
CA THR A 144 1.19 -5.85 -9.18
C THR A 144 0.14 -6.83 -9.73
N VAL A 145 0.43 -8.14 -9.71
CA VAL A 145 -0.39 -9.15 -10.41
C VAL A 145 -1.38 -9.85 -9.49
N CYS A 146 -1.07 -9.97 -8.20
CA CYS A 146 -1.93 -10.65 -7.24
C CYS A 146 -2.64 -9.66 -6.32
N TYR A 147 -1.90 -8.75 -5.68
CA TYR A 147 -2.48 -7.85 -4.68
C TYR A 147 -3.41 -6.82 -5.34
N ASP A 148 -2.90 -6.04 -6.30
CA ASP A 148 -3.66 -4.93 -6.88
C ASP A 148 -4.99 -5.36 -7.55
N PRO A 149 -5.10 -6.51 -8.27
CA PRO A 149 -6.38 -6.95 -8.82
C PRO A 149 -7.35 -7.56 -7.80
N MET A 150 -6.86 -7.94 -6.62
CA MET A 150 -7.68 -8.50 -5.53
C MET A 150 -8.19 -7.44 -4.55
N ALA A 151 -7.51 -6.29 -4.47
CA ALA A 151 -7.84 -5.17 -3.61
C ALA A 151 -9.10 -4.43 -4.09
#